data_AF-A0A1F6NVS0-F1
#
_entry.id   AF-A0A1F6NVS0-F1
#
_cell.length_a   1.000
_cell.length_b   1.000
_cell.length_c   1.000
_cell.angle_alpha   90.00
_cell.angle_beta   90.00
_cell.angle_gamma   90.00
#
_symmetry.space_group_name_H-M   'P 1'
#
loop_
_entity.id
_entity.type
_entity.pdbx_description
1 polymer ?
#
loop_
_entity_poly.entity_id
_entity_poly.type
_entity_poly.pdbx_seq_one_letter_code
_entity_poly.pdbx_strand_id
1 'polypeptide(L)'
;MHELSIKKYASLCLFGGEIAYTVCMVYGKFLSGAAAELHASLFALFPGFTGVNFGSWFFGALTVAVWSGVAGAYVAWMHNVSIKK
;
A
#
# COMPACT_ATOMS: atom_id res chain seq x y z
N MET A 1 -22.76 -16.41 7.37
CA MET A 1 -21.43 -15.78 7.20
C MET A 1 -21.19 -14.89 8.41
N HIS A 2 -20.02 -14.93 9.04
CA HIS A 2 -19.72 -14.12 10.24
C HIS A 2 -19.26 -12.70 9.85
N GLU A 3 -19.47 -11.74 10.75
CA GLU A 3 -18.94 -10.38 10.62
C GLU A 3 -17.40 -10.39 10.68
N LEU A 4 -16.78 -9.59 9.82
CA LEU A 4 -15.35 -9.33 9.83
C LEU A 4 -15.02 -8.25 10.87
N SER A 5 -13.95 -8.47 11.63
CA SER A 5 -13.36 -7.44 12.48
C SER A 5 -12.66 -6.41 11.60
N ILE A 6 -13.22 -5.19 11.52
CA ILE A 6 -12.66 -4.07 10.75
C ILE A 6 -11.21 -3.80 11.16
N LYS A 7 -10.93 -3.73 12.47
CA LYS A 7 -9.58 -3.48 12.98
C LYS A 7 -8.58 -4.55 12.51
N LYS A 8 -8.91 -5.83 12.68
CA LYS A 8 -8.02 -6.93 12.29
C LYS A 8 -7.77 -6.94 10.78
N TYR A 9 -8.82 -6.74 9.98
CA TYR A 9 -8.72 -6.74 8.53
C TYR A 9 -7.91 -5.55 8.00
N ALA A 10 -8.19 -4.34 8.50
CA ALA A 10 -7.42 -3.14 8.17
C ALA A 10 -5.93 -3.27 8.54
N SER A 11 -5.62 -3.81 9.73
CA SER A 11 -4.23 -4.06 10.13
C SER A 11 -3.53 -5.06 9.21
N LEU A 12 -4.19 -6.16 8.83
CA LEU A 12 -3.63 -7.14 7.91
C LEU A 12 -3.36 -6.55 6.52
N CYS A 13 -4.29 -5.75 5.99
CA CYS A 13 -4.10 -5.05 4.71
C CYS A 13 -2.94 -4.04 4.78
N LEU A 14 -2.82 -3.29 5.89
CA LEU A 14 -1.69 -2.40 6.12
C LEU A 14 -0.36 -3.16 6.08
N PHE A 15 -0.22 -4.23 6.88
CA PHE A 15 1.00 -5.04 6.89
C PHE A 15 1.31 -5.67 5.53
N GLY A 16 0.31 -6.17 4.82
CA GLY A 16 0.47 -6.72 3.47
C GLY A 16 0.94 -5.65 2.47
N GLY A 17 0.36 -4.44 2.55
CA GLY A 17 0.76 -3.29 1.75
C GLY A 17 2.22 -2.91 1.96
N GLU A 18 2.67 -2.83 3.21
CA GLU A 18 4.05 -2.50 3.54
C GLU A 18 5.06 -3.55 3.04
N ILE A 19 4.71 -4.83 3.14
CA ILE A 19 5.53 -5.91 2.58
C ILE A 19 5.63 -5.76 1.07
N ALA A 20 4.50 -5.56 0.37
CA ALA A 20 4.48 -5.38 -1.08
C ALA A 20 5.27 -4.15 -1.52
N TYR A 21 5.12 -3.02 -0.82
CA TYR A 21 5.87 -1.79 -1.07
C TYR A 21 7.37 -2.00 -0.91
N THR A 22 7.79 -2.63 0.20
CA THR A 22 9.20 -2.92 0.46
C THR A 22 9.80 -3.79 -0.64
N VAL A 23 9.09 -4.84 -1.06
CA VAL A 23 9.52 -5.72 -2.15
C VAL A 23 9.62 -4.95 -3.47
N CYS A 24 8.63 -4.11 -3.80
CA CYS A 24 8.67 -3.27 -5.00
C CYS A 24 9.88 -2.33 -5.01
N MET A 25 10.15 -1.65 -3.89
CA MET A 25 11.29 -0.74 -3.76
C MET A 25 12.63 -1.45 -3.89
N VAL A 26 12.76 -2.66 -3.35
CA VAL A 26 13.96 -3.49 -3.51
C VAL A 26 14.12 -3.94 -4.96
N TYR A 27 13.04 -4.45 -5.58
CA TYR A 27 13.04 -4.89 -6.97
C TYR A 27 13.35 -3.75 -7.95
N GLY A 28 12.82 -2.55 -7.69
CA GLY A 28 13.06 -1.35 -8.49
C GLY A 28 14.54 -0.98 -8.64
N LYS A 29 15.39 -1.36 -7.67
CA LYS A 29 16.86 -1.15 -7.76
C LYS A 29 17.53 -1.98 -8.87
N PHE A 30 16.89 -3.05 -9.31
CA PHE A 30 17.40 -3.93 -10.36
C PHE A 30 16.78 -3.67 -11.73
N LEU A 31 15.84 -2.73 -11.82
CA LEU A 31 15.24 -2.32 -13.10
C LEU A 31 16.20 -1.43 -13.88
N SER A 32 16.08 -1.46 -15.22
CA SER A 32 16.84 -0.60 -16.13
C SER A 32 16.00 -0.19 -17.33
N GLY A 33 16.47 0.82 -18.07
CA GLY A 33 15.78 1.36 -19.24
C GLY A 33 14.37 1.85 -18.94
N ALA A 34 13.44 1.62 -19.86
CA ALA A 34 12.05 2.09 -19.76
C ALA A 34 11.31 1.57 -18.51
N ALA A 35 11.67 0.38 -18.01
CA ALA A 35 11.04 -0.18 -16.81
C ALA A 35 11.41 0.60 -15.54
N ALA A 36 12.68 1.05 -15.43
CA ALA A 36 13.12 1.86 -14.31
C ALA A 36 12.47 3.26 -14.34
N GLU A 37 12.33 3.85 -15.52
CA GLU A 37 11.66 5.14 -15.70
C GLU A 37 10.19 5.05 -15.30
N LEU A 38 9.46 4.04 -15.81
CA LEU A 38 8.06 3.82 -15.44
C LEU A 38 7.89 3.61 -13.93
N HIS A 39 8.74 2.79 -13.33
CA HIS A 39 8.73 2.58 -11.88
C HIS A 39 8.91 3.90 -11.13
N ALA A 40 9.95 4.68 -11.46
CA ALA A 40 10.19 5.98 -10.84
C ALA A 40 9.02 6.96 -11.02
N SER A 41 8.43 7.03 -12.22
CA SER A 41 7.28 7.90 -12.51
C SER A 41 6.03 7.50 -11.73
N LEU A 42 5.76 6.20 -11.56
CA LEU A 42 4.64 5.73 -10.74
C LEU A 42 4.82 6.12 -9.27
N PHE A 43 6.02 5.91 -8.72
CA PHE A 43 6.28 6.27 -7.32
C PHE A 43 6.33 7.79 -7.10
N ALA A 44 6.67 8.59 -8.11
CA ALA A 44 6.60 10.06 -8.04
C ALA A 44 5.16 10.59 -7.83
N LEU A 45 4.12 9.76 -8.04
CA LEU A 45 2.74 10.10 -7.68
C LEU A 45 2.52 10.08 -6.16
N PHE A 46 3.38 9.40 -5.40
CA PHE A 46 3.28 9.39 -3.95
C PHE A 46 3.84 10.70 -3.36
N PRO A 47 3.09 11.35 -2.45
CA PRO A 47 3.54 12.58 -1.81
C PRO A 47 4.92 12.40 -1.16
N GLY A 48 5.86 13.29 -1.49
CA GLY A 48 7.20 13.27 -0.92
C GLY A 48 8.17 12.23 -1.51
N PHE A 49 7.76 11.48 -2.54
CA PHE A 49 8.67 10.58 -3.23
C PHE A 49 9.46 11.30 -4.33
N THR A 50 10.76 11.45 -4.12
CA THR A 50 11.69 12.13 -5.04
C THR A 50 12.84 11.25 -5.51
N GLY A 51 12.84 9.95 -5.15
CA GLY A 51 13.83 8.97 -5.60
C GLY A 51 14.15 7.91 -4.54
N VAL A 52 15.31 7.27 -4.67
CA VAL A 52 15.76 6.19 -3.76
C VAL A 52 16.53 6.76 -2.57
N ASN A 53 15.89 7.66 -1.82
CA ASN A 53 16.42 8.18 -0.55
C ASN A 53 15.52 7.78 0.62
N PHE A 54 16.05 7.82 1.84
CA PHE A 54 15.32 7.38 3.04
C PHE A 54 14.02 8.17 3.26
N GLY A 55 14.02 9.47 3.00
CA GLY A 55 12.82 10.31 3.11
C GLY A 55 11.70 9.86 2.17
N SER A 56 12.03 9.64 0.89
CA SER A 56 11.09 9.17 -0.13
C SER A 56 10.54 7.79 0.21
N TRP A 57 11.40 6.90 0.71
CA TRP A 57 10.98 5.57 1.17
C TRP A 57 10.00 5.66 2.36
N PHE A 58 10.31 6.51 3.34
CA PHE A 58 9.47 6.69 4.52
C PHE A 58 8.10 7.31 4.19
N PHE A 59 8.06 8.36 3.36
CA PHE A 59 6.80 8.97 2.93
C PHE A 59 5.97 8.04 2.04
N GLY A 60 6.64 7.23 1.20
CA GLY A 60 5.99 6.17 0.43
C GLY A 60 5.37 5.10 1.33
N ALA A 61 6.11 4.58 2.30
CA ALA A 61 5.62 3.64 3.29
C ALA A 61 4.42 4.21 4.06
N LEU A 62 4.50 5.45 4.53
CA LEU A 62 3.37 6.09 5.24
C LEU A 62 2.12 6.17 4.34
N THR A 63 2.30 6.55 3.08
CA THR A 63 1.21 6.63 2.09
C THR A 63 0.58 5.26 1.85
N VAL A 64 1.39 4.22 1.63
CA VAL A 64 0.92 2.85 1.43
C VAL A 64 0.19 2.32 2.66
N ALA A 65 0.72 2.56 3.86
CA ALA A 65 0.12 2.12 5.11
C ALA A 65 -1.28 2.72 5.30
N VAL A 66 -1.43 4.02 5.07
CA VAL A 66 -2.72 4.72 5.17
C VAL A 66 -3.70 4.17 4.15
N TRP A 67 -3.34 4.11 2.87
CA TRP A 67 -4.26 3.67 1.83
C TRP A 67 -4.65 2.20 1.97
N SER A 68 -3.70 1.33 2.32
CA SER A 68 -3.97 -0.10 2.51
C SER A 68 -4.85 -0.34 3.74
N GLY A 69 -4.63 0.40 4.82
CA GLY A 69 -5.47 0.34 6.01
C GLY A 69 -6.91 0.81 5.75
N VAL A 70 -7.06 1.95 5.04
CA VAL A 70 -8.38 2.49 4.64
C VAL A 70 -9.10 1.51 3.71
N ALA A 71 -8.41 0.98 2.70
CA ALA A 71 -8.98 0.00 1.78
C ALA A 71 -9.43 -1.27 2.52
N GLY A 72 -8.61 -1.80 3.43
CA GLY A 72 -8.98 -2.95 4.25
C GLY A 72 -10.21 -2.68 5.13
N ALA A 73 -10.26 -1.51 5.76
CA ALA A 73 -11.43 -1.12 6.55
C ALA A 73 -12.70 -1.01 5.69
N TYR A 74 -12.59 -0.43 4.50
CA TYR A 74 -13.69 -0.31 3.54
C TYR A 74 -14.20 -1.68 3.07
N VAL A 75 -13.30 -2.61 2.72
CA VAL A 75 -13.67 -3.98 2.33
C VAL A 75 -14.40 -4.70 3.46
N ALA A 76 -13.88 -4.62 4.70
CA ALA A 76 -14.52 -5.25 5.86
C ALA A 76 -15.91 -4.63 6.15
N TRP A 77 -16.06 -3.32 5.98
CA TRP A 77 -17.34 -2.64 6.10
C TRP A 77 -18.34 -3.11 5.03
N MET A 78 -17.95 -3.12 3.76
CA MET A 78 -18.82 -3.59 2.67
C MET A 78 -19.31 -5.02 2.90
N HIS A 79 -18.40 -5.92 3.30
CA HIS A 79 -18.75 -7.29 3.65
C HIS A 79 -19.79 -7.35 4.77
N ASN A 80 -19.57 -6.63 5.87
CA ASN A 80 -20.50 -6.63 7.00
C ASN A 80 -21.87 -6.04 6.63
N VAL A 81 -21.90 -4.96 5.86
CA VAL A 81 -23.16 -4.36 5.36
C VAL A 81 -23.91 -5.34 4.47
N SER A 82 -23.24 -6.10 3.61
CA SER A 82 -23.90 -7.07 2.72
C SER A 82 -24.60 -8.23 3.44
N ILE A 83 -24.22 -8.51 4.69
CA ILE A 83 -24.77 -9.60 5.51
C ILE A 83 -25.86 -9.11 6.47
N LYS A 84 -25.83 -7.84 6.85
CA LYS A 84 -26.89 -7.21 7.64
C LYS A 84 -28.13 -7.06 6.76
N LYS A 85 -29.17 -7.83 7.08
CA LYS A 85 -30.51 -7.67 6.51
C LYS A 85 -31.19 -6.43 7.08
#